data_AF-A0A0F3WGY3-F1
#
_entry.id   AF-A0A0F3WGY3-F1
#
_cell.length_a   1.000
_cell.length_b   1.000
_cell.length_c   1.000
_cell.angle_alpha   90.00
_cell.angle_beta   90.00
_cell.angle_gamma   90.00
#
_symmetry.space_group_name_H-M   'P 1'
#
loop_
_entity.id
_entity.type
_entity.pdbx_description
1 polymer ?
#
loop_
_entity_poly.entity_id
_entity_poly.type
_entity_poly.pdbx_seq_one_letter_code
_entity_poly.pdbx_strand_id
1 'polypeptide(L)' 'MNHPVIGVVTKADLASMEHISLVKCWLREAGAHNVLVTSAVNNNGVTELFALLHTEEGCC' A
#
# COMPACT_ATOMS: atom_id res chain seq x y z
N MET A 1 2.68 -8.38 -20.55
CA MET A 1 3.48 -8.54 -19.31
C MET A 1 2.73 -7.85 -18.18
N ASN A 2 2.41 -8.57 -17.11
CA ASN A 2 1.83 -7.97 -15.90
C ASN A 2 2.95 -7.26 -15.15
N HIS A 3 2.89 -5.94 -15.06
CA HIS A 3 3.83 -5.18 -14.24
C HIS A 3 3.43 -5.37 -12.77
N PRO A 4 4.40 -5.46 -11.83
CA PRO A 4 4.08 -5.51 -10.41
C PRO A 4 3.28 -4.27 -10.01
N VAL A 5 2.17 -4.48 -9.28
CA VAL A 5 1.28 -3.42 -8.79
C VAL A 5 1.29 -3.43 -7.27
N ILE A 6 1.53 -2.25 -6.68
CA ILE A 6 1.44 -2.01 -5.24
C ILE A 6 0.25 -1.09 -4.98
N GLY A 7 -0.63 -1.49 -4.06
CA GLY A 7 -1.75 -0.69 -3.59
C GLY A 7 -1.33 0.15 -2.40
N VAL A 8 -1.59 1.46 -2.42
CA VAL A 8 -1.27 2.34 -1.28
C VAL A 8 -2.53 3.09 -0.86
N VAL A 9 -2.99 2.85 0.36
CA VAL A 9 -3.99 3.67 1.03
C VAL A 9 -3.27 4.83 1.70
N THR A 10 -3.64 6.07 1.36
CA THR A 10 -3.03 7.27 1.96
C THR A 10 -4.01 7.96 2.90
N LYS A 11 -3.48 8.80 3.81
CA LYS A 11 -4.28 9.53 4.82
C LYS A 11 -5.13 8.63 5.70
N ALA A 12 -4.60 7.46 6.07
CA ALA A 12 -5.31 6.46 6.86
C ALA A 12 -5.75 6.97 8.24
N ASP A 13 -5.14 8.04 8.73
CA ASP A 13 -5.52 8.75 9.95
C ASP A 13 -6.92 9.38 9.91
N LEU A 14 -7.49 9.59 8.72
CA LEU A 14 -8.81 10.18 8.53
C LEU A 14 -9.93 9.16 8.33
N ALA A 15 -9.61 7.87 8.21
CA ALA A 15 -10.57 6.82 7.86
C ALA A 15 -10.74 5.80 8.99
N SER A 16 -11.94 5.23 9.11
CA SER A 16 -12.20 4.13 10.03
C SER A 16 -11.55 2.82 9.55
N MET A 17 -11.36 1.88 10.48
CA MET A 17 -10.78 0.58 10.12
C MET A 17 -11.66 -0.22 9.14
N GLU A 18 -12.99 -0.05 9.19
CA GLU A 18 -13.91 -0.68 8.25
C GLU A 18 -13.70 -0.17 6.82
N HIS A 19 -13.60 1.16 6.64
CA HIS A 19 -13.34 1.75 5.32
C HIS A 19 -11.96 1.34 4.79
N ILE A 20 -10.94 1.35 5.64
CA ILE A 20 -9.59 0.89 5.26
C ILE A 20 -9.65 -0.58 4.82
N SER A 21 -10.36 -1.43 5.56
CA SER A 21 -10.47 -2.86 5.24
C SER A 21 -11.16 -3.11 3.90
N LEU A 22 -12.23 -2.37 3.60
CA LEU A 22 -12.94 -2.45 2.33
C LEU A 22 -12.05 -2.05 1.15
N VAL A 23 -11.35 -0.91 1.26
CA VAL A 23 -10.43 -0.43 0.21
C VAL A 23 -9.28 -1.40 -0.01
N LYS A 24 -8.76 -2.04 1.05
CA LYS A 24 -7.73 -3.09 0.91
C LYS A 24 -8.24 -4.27 0.08
N CYS A 25 -9.50 -4.66 0.21
CA CYS A 25 -10.09 -5.71 -0.63
C CYS A 25 -10.15 -5.26 -2.09
N TRP A 26 -10.67 -4.07 -2.38
CA TRP A 26 -10.74 -3.53 -3.75
C TRP A 26 -9.37 -3.41 -4.42
N LEU A 27 -8.34 -2.97 -3.69
CA LEU A 27 -6.99 -2.88 -4.25
C LEU A 27 -6.44 -4.26 -4.62
N ARG A 28 -6.72 -5.29 -3.82
CA ARG A 28 -6.33 -6.67 -4.16
C ARG A 28 -7.08 -7.20 -5.38
N GLU A 29 -8.38 -6.94 -5.48
CA GLU A 29 -9.19 -7.29 -6.65
C GLU A 29 -8.71 -6.57 -7.92
N ALA A 30 -8.19 -5.35 -7.78
CA ALA A 30 -7.56 -4.59 -8.86
C ALA A 30 -6.14 -5.10 -9.24
N GLY A 31 -5.64 -6.16 -8.59
CA GLY A 31 -4.34 -6.77 -8.91
C GLY A 31 -3.18 -6.31 -8.04
N ALA A 32 -3.41 -5.51 -6.99
CA ALA A 32 -2.35 -5.17 -6.04
C ALA A 32 -2.08 -6.32 -5.08
N HIS A 33 -0.96 -7.03 -5.29
CA HIS A 33 -0.56 -8.12 -4.40
C HIS A 33 -0.12 -7.60 -3.02
N ASN A 34 0.67 -6.52 -3.03
CA ASN A 34 1.09 -5.82 -1.82
C ASN A 34 0.20 -4.60 -1.61
N VAL A 35 -0.44 -4.50 -0.44
CA VAL A 35 -1.26 -3.34 -0.08
C VAL A 35 -0.78 -2.75 1.24
N LEU A 36 -0.34 -1.50 1.17
CA LEU A 36 0.19 -0.73 2.29
C LEU A 36 -0.80 0.34 2.73
N VAL A 37 -0.87 0.58 4.03
CA VAL A 37 -1.70 1.63 4.63
C VAL A 37 -0.77 2.67 5.21
N THR A 38 -0.94 3.91 4.78
CA THR A 38 0.00 4.99 5.09
C THR A 38 -0.72 6.23 5.62
N SER A 39 -0.02 6.95 6.48
CA SER A 39 -0.38 8.30 6.90
C SER A 39 0.88 9.13 6.97
N ALA A 40 0.99 10.14 6.10
CA ALA A 40 2.14 11.03 6.08
C ALA A 40 2.22 11.88 7.36
N VAL A 41 1.07 12.33 7.88
CA VAL A 41 1.01 13.16 9.10
C VAL A 41 1.42 12.38 10.36
N ASN A 42 1.16 11.07 10.39
CA ASN A 42 1.55 10.19 11.49
C ASN A 42 2.85 9.43 11.21
N ASN A 43 3.49 9.67 10.06
CA ASN A 43 4.65 8.91 9.57
C ASN A 43 4.44 7.37 9.59
N ASN A 44 3.20 6.90 9.40
CA ASN A 44 2.87 5.48 9.44
C ASN A 44 2.99 4.85 8.04
N GLY A 45 3.59 3.66 7.95
CA GLY A 45 3.73 2.88 6.71
C GLY A 45 4.67 3.46 5.64
N VAL A 46 5.23 4.66 5.85
CA VAL A 46 6.11 5.33 4.88
C VAL A 46 7.43 4.58 4.71
N THR A 47 8.08 4.19 5.82
CA THR A 47 9.33 3.40 5.78
C THR A 47 9.12 2.04 5.12
N GLU A 48 8.00 1.36 5.40
CA GLU A 48 7.65 0.08 4.79
C GLU A 48 7.43 0.20 3.28
N LEU A 49 6.76 1.28 2.84
CA LEU A 49 6.60 1.59 1.42
C LEU A 49 7.95 1.77 0.72
N PHE A 50 8.86 2.53 1.31
CA PHE A 50 10.21 2.68 0.75
C PHE A 50 10.93 1.33 0.71
N ALA A 51 10.93 0.56 1.80
CA ALA A 51 11.60 -0.74 1.82
C ALA A 51 11.08 -1.69 0.73
N LEU A 52 9.77 -1.70 0.49
CA LEU A 52 9.15 -2.50 -0.56
C LEU A 52 9.63 -2.07 -1.96
N LEU A 53 9.65 -0.77 -2.24
CA LEU A 53 10.11 -0.24 -3.54
C LEU A 53 11.59 -0.57 -3.81
N HIS A 54 12.46 -0.45 -2.80
CA HIS A 54 13.88 -0.78 -2.94
C HIS A 54 14.15 -2.30 -3.03
N THR A 55 13.23 -3.14 -2.53
CA THR A 55 13.34 -4.60 -2.67
C THR A 55 13.02 -5.04 -4.11
N GLU A 56 12.07 -4.37 -4.76
CA GLU A 56 11.69 -4.66 -6.15
C GLU A 56 12.76 -4.20 -7.16
N GLU A 57 13.64 -3.24 -6.81
CA GLU A 57 14.77 -2.81 -7.66
C GLU A 57 15.92 -3.83 -7.71
N GLY A 58 16.02 -4.75 -6.73
CA GLY A 58 17.13 -5.71 -6.60
C GLY A 58 16.96 -7.03 -7.37
N CYS A 59 15.82 -7.26 -8.01
CA CYS A 59 15.52 -8.49 -8.76
C CYS A 59 15.62 -8.23 -10.27
N CYS A 60 16.83 -8.01 -10.78
CA CYS A 60 17.14 -8.02 -12.22
C CYS A 60 18.43 -8.82 -12.48
#